data_AF-A0A698FER6-F1
#
_entry.id   AF-A0A698FER6-F1
#
_cell.length_a   1.000
_cell.length_b   1.000
_cell.length_c   1.000
_cell.angle_alpha   90.00
_cell.angle_beta   90.00
_cell.angle_gamma   90.00
#
_symmetry.space_group_name_H-M   'P 1'
#
loop_
_entity.id
_entity.type
_entity.pdbx_description
1 polymer ?
#
loop_
_entity_poly.entity_id
_entity_poly.type
_entity_poly.pdbx_seq_one_letter_code
_entity_poly.pdbx_strand_id
1 'polypeptide(L)'
;MPIPDLAINIIRFLVSTYKLKNETYAYSEFGKYIRVTFSKLNEKSDAEEILDLIRNFDEKKLVEFYDLLVYATKNFKDFLAEFKAKLFCFICEEMGIDIKYLINK
;
A
#
# COMPACT_ATOMS: atom_id res chain seq x y z
N MET A 1 16.68 -3.80 -11.52
CA MET A 1 16.63 -4.84 -10.47
C MET A 1 15.33 -4.63 -9.70
N PRO A 2 14.61 -5.66 -9.22
CA PRO A 2 13.50 -5.44 -8.29
C PRO A 2 14.03 -4.70 -7.07
N ILE A 3 13.23 -3.78 -6.52
CA ILE A 3 13.66 -3.04 -5.32
C ILE A 3 13.72 -4.04 -4.16
N PRO A 4 14.91 -4.29 -3.58
CA PRO A 4 15.04 -5.18 -2.45
C PRO A 4 14.10 -4.73 -1.34
N ASP A 5 13.40 -5.68 -0.74
CA ASP A 5 12.59 -5.44 0.45
C ASP A 5 11.40 -4.46 0.34
N LEU A 6 11.09 -3.90 -0.83
CA LEU A 6 9.96 -2.95 -0.99
C LEU A 6 8.65 -3.55 -0.47
N ALA A 7 8.34 -4.78 -0.86
CA ALA A 7 7.11 -5.44 -0.42
C ALA A 7 7.07 -5.64 1.10
N ILE A 8 8.20 -5.96 1.75
CA ILE A 8 8.22 -6.14 3.21
C ILE A 8 8.15 -4.81 3.94
N ASN A 9 8.74 -3.75 3.39
CA ASN A 9 8.64 -2.39 3.92
C ASN A 9 7.20 -1.87 3.83
N ILE A 10 6.50 -2.11 2.70
CA ILE A 10 5.07 -1.82 2.56
C ILE A 10 4.26 -2.54 3.65
N ILE A 11 4.47 -3.85 3.84
CA ILE A 11 3.70 -4.61 4.85
C ILE A 11 3.96 -4.07 6.26
N ARG A 12 5.23 -3.78 6.61
CA ARG A 12 5.60 -3.19 7.91
C ARG A 12 4.97 -1.81 8.10
N PHE A 13 4.99 -0.97 7.06
CA PHE A 13 4.33 0.32 7.05
C PHE A 13 2.82 0.18 7.33
N LEU A 14 2.15 -0.76 6.66
CA LEU A 14 0.72 -0.99 6.86
C LEU A 14 0.40 -1.48 8.27
N VAL A 15 1.17 -2.42 8.82
CA VAL A 15 0.97 -2.94 10.18
C VAL A 15 1.26 -1.88 11.26
N SER A 16 2.28 -1.04 11.05
CA SER A 16 2.59 0.06 11.99
C SER A 16 1.59 1.23 11.90
N THR A 17 1.05 1.49 10.71
CA THR A 17 0.07 2.56 10.46
C THR A 17 -1.32 2.17 10.94
N TYR A 18 -1.71 0.91 10.74
CA TYR A 18 -3.04 0.40 11.04
C TYR A 18 -2.98 -0.62 12.17
N LYS A 19 -3.69 -0.37 13.27
CA LYS A 19 -3.84 -1.37 14.33
C LYS A 19 -4.72 -2.51 13.83
N LEU A 20 -4.14 -3.70 13.66
CA LEU A 20 -4.83 -4.90 13.20
C LEU A 20 -5.11 -5.86 14.37
N LYS A 21 -6.27 -6.53 14.32
CA LYS A 21 -6.62 -7.63 15.24
C LYS A 21 -5.78 -8.88 14.98
N ASN A 22 -5.25 -9.01 13.77
CA ASN A 22 -4.46 -10.16 13.33
C ASN A 22 -3.34 -9.70 12.38
N GLU A 23 -2.16 -9.44 12.92
CA GLU A 23 -0.98 -9.08 12.13
C GLU A 23 -0.47 -10.25 11.27
N THR A 24 -0.65 -11.50 11.74
CA THR A 24 -0.22 -12.69 10.99
C THR A 24 -0.88 -12.75 9.62
N TYR A 25 -2.17 -12.38 9.51
CA TYR A 25 -2.84 -12.29 8.20
C TYR A 25 -2.16 -11.26 7.28
N ALA A 26 -1.79 -10.09 7.82
CA ALA A 26 -1.13 -9.05 7.04
C ALA A 26 0.23 -9.50 6.50
N TYR A 27 1.03 -10.23 7.32
CA TYR A 27 2.31 -10.77 6.88
C TYR A 27 2.22 -12.00 5.97
N SER A 28 1.07 -12.70 5.96
CA SER A 28 0.85 -13.92 5.17
C SER A 28 0.02 -13.65 3.91
N GLU A 29 -1.30 -13.68 4.00
CA GLU A 29 -2.21 -13.63 2.86
C GLU A 29 -2.19 -12.25 2.19
N PHE A 30 -2.32 -11.17 2.96
CA PHE A 30 -2.20 -9.83 2.39
C PHE A 30 -0.77 -9.54 1.92
N GLY A 31 0.23 -10.06 2.63
CA GLY A 31 1.63 -9.91 2.27
C GLY A 31 1.99 -10.57 0.94
N LYS A 32 1.43 -11.75 0.65
CA LYS A 32 1.53 -12.40 -0.68
C LYS A 32 0.92 -11.50 -1.76
N TYR A 33 -0.25 -10.94 -1.50
CA TYR A 33 -0.91 -10.02 -2.43
C TYR A 33 -0.03 -8.79 -2.73
N ILE A 34 0.49 -8.10 -1.71
CA ILE A 34 1.41 -6.96 -1.87
C ILE A 34 2.64 -7.34 -2.68
N ARG A 35 3.27 -8.49 -2.39
CA ARG A 35 4.45 -8.97 -3.13
C ARG A 35 4.16 -9.15 -4.62
N VAL A 36 3.01 -9.72 -4.97
CA VAL A 36 2.61 -9.92 -6.37
C VAL A 36 2.27 -8.59 -7.04
N THR A 37 1.48 -7.75 -6.38
CA THR A 37 1.04 -6.46 -6.94
C THR A 37 2.22 -5.56 -7.31
N PHE A 38 3.24 -5.50 -6.45
CA PHE A 38 4.39 -4.63 -6.66
C PHE A 38 5.62 -5.34 -7.23
N SER A 39 5.50 -6.60 -7.68
CA SER A 39 6.66 -7.36 -8.20
C SER A 39 7.25 -6.77 -9.48
N LYS A 40 6.50 -5.92 -10.18
CA LYS A 40 6.89 -5.28 -11.45
C LYS A 40 7.65 -3.97 -11.23
N LEU A 41 7.52 -3.36 -10.05
CA LEU A 41 8.21 -2.12 -9.74
C LEU A 41 9.73 -2.36 -9.65
N ASN A 42 10.47 -1.43 -10.23
CA ASN A 42 11.92 -1.45 -10.22
C ASN A 42 12.46 -0.01 -10.12
N GLU A 43 13.77 0.16 -10.04
CA GLU A 43 14.44 1.47 -9.90
C GLU A 43 14.10 2.49 -11.00
N LYS A 44 13.58 2.05 -12.15
CA LYS A 44 13.16 2.93 -13.25
C LYS A 44 11.67 3.26 -13.22
N SER A 45 10.92 2.65 -12.31
CA SER A 45 9.48 2.89 -12.24
C SER A 45 9.17 4.29 -11.76
N ASP A 46 8.14 4.87 -12.36
CA ASP A 46 7.70 6.23 -12.07
C ASP A 46 6.45 6.27 -11.18
N ALA A 47 6.02 7.48 -10.83
CA ALA A 47 4.85 7.70 -10.01
C ALA A 47 3.54 7.24 -10.68
N GLU A 48 3.46 7.26 -12.01
CA GLU A 48 2.26 6.87 -12.75
C GLU A 48 2.06 5.35 -12.69
N GLU A 49 3.13 4.57 -12.87
CA GLU A 49 3.09 3.12 -12.68
C GLU A 49 2.65 2.73 -11.26
N ILE A 50 3.13 3.44 -10.23
CA ILE A 50 2.74 3.19 -8.83
C ILE A 50 1.26 3.54 -8.62
N LEU A 51 0.82 4.70 -9.12
CA LEU A 51 -0.59 5.12 -9.04
C LEU A 51 -1.52 4.10 -9.69
N ASP A 52 -1.16 3.60 -10.86
CA ASP A 52 -1.96 2.62 -11.58
C ASP A 52 -2.06 1.28 -10.84
N LEU A 53 -0.97 0.81 -10.23
CA LEU A 53 -1.02 -0.38 -9.37
C LEU A 53 -1.97 -0.17 -8.20
N ILE A 54 -1.86 0.96 -7.48
CA ILE A 54 -2.70 1.25 -6.30
C ILE A 54 -4.17 1.47 -6.67
N ARG A 55 -4.45 2.11 -7.81
CA ARG A 55 -5.81 2.30 -8.32
C ARG A 55 -6.49 0.96 -8.56
N ASN A 56 -5.76 0.01 -9.14
CA ASN A 56 -6.24 -1.32 -9.53
C ASN A 56 -6.12 -2.37 -8.40
N PHE A 57 -6.04 -1.95 -7.13
CA PHE A 57 -6.11 -2.89 -6.02
C PHE A 57 -7.41 -3.70 -6.05
N ASP A 58 -7.29 -4.98 -5.70
CA ASP A 58 -8.41 -5.89 -5.54
C ASP A 58 -9.28 -5.40 -4.38
N GLU A 59 -10.50 -4.98 -4.70
CA GLU A 59 -11.45 -4.46 -3.72
C GLU A 59 -11.76 -5.47 -2.63
N LYS A 60 -11.84 -6.77 -2.95
CA LYS A 60 -12.06 -7.82 -1.96
C LYS A 60 -10.92 -7.90 -0.96
N LYS A 61 -9.67 -7.75 -1.43
CA LYS A 61 -8.48 -7.71 -0.55
C LYS A 61 -8.46 -6.48 0.35
N LEU A 62 -8.93 -5.34 -0.15
CA LEU A 62 -9.07 -4.13 0.64
C LEU A 62 -10.15 -4.25 1.71
N VAL A 63 -11.29 -4.88 1.40
CA VAL A 63 -12.34 -5.18 2.39
C VAL A 63 -11.84 -6.16 3.44
N GLU A 64 -11.20 -7.27 3.03
CA GLU A 64 -10.58 -8.24 3.95
C GLU A 64 -9.59 -7.55 4.91
N PHE A 65 -8.75 -6.65 4.40
CA PHE A 65 -7.82 -5.88 5.23
C PHE A 65 -8.53 -4.91 6.19
N TYR A 66 -9.57 -4.22 5.71
CA TYR A 66 -10.36 -3.28 6.51
C TYR A 66 -11.07 -3.97 7.68
N ASP A 67 -11.64 -5.16 7.47
CA ASP A 67 -12.33 -5.93 8.51
C ASP A 67 -11.40 -6.37 9.65
N LEU A 68 -10.09 -6.42 9.38
CA LEU A 68 -9.06 -6.76 10.36
C LEU A 68 -8.68 -5.59 11.26
N LEU A 69 -9.12 -4.37 10.99
CA LEU A 69 -8.82 -3.22 11.84
C LEU A 69 -9.42 -3.41 13.25
N VAL A 70 -8.62 -3.12 14.29
CA VAL A 70 -9.09 -3.18 15.70
C VAL A 70 -10.26 -2.21 15.89
N TYR A 71 -10.14 -1.01 15.34
CA TYR A 71 -11.17 0.03 15.37
C TYR A 71 -11.30 0.69 14.02
N ALA A 72 -12.32 0.30 13.25
CA ALA A 72 -12.73 1.04 12.07
C ALA A 72 -13.65 2.19 12.49
N THR A 73 -13.11 3.41 12.62
CA THR A 73 -13.88 4.60 12.99
C THR A 73 -14.42 5.37 11.79
N LYS A 74 -13.90 5.08 10.59
CA LYS A 74 -14.29 5.68 9.31
C LYS A 74 -15.12 4.68 8.52
N ASN A 75 -16.00 5.15 7.66
CA ASN A 75 -16.61 4.24 6.67
C ASN A 75 -15.54 3.72 5.69
N PHE A 76 -15.83 2.62 5.01
CA PHE A 76 -14.87 1.97 4.11
C PHE A 76 -14.37 2.88 2.98
N LYS A 77 -15.22 3.77 2.44
CA LYS A 77 -14.86 4.67 1.34
C LYS A 77 -13.83 5.71 1.76
N ASP A 78 -14.01 6.32 2.93
CA ASP A 78 -13.08 7.30 3.49
C ASP A 78 -11.75 6.63 3.88
N PHE A 79 -11.83 5.43 4.46
CA PHE A 79 -10.65 4.60 4.71
C PHE A 79 -9.89 4.30 3.40
N LEU A 80 -10.60 3.91 2.35
CA LEU A 80 -10.00 3.52 1.07
C LEU A 80 -9.21 4.67 0.43
N ALA A 81 -9.79 5.88 0.44
CA ALA A 81 -9.12 7.07 -0.08
C ALA A 81 -7.82 7.37 0.70
N GLU A 82 -7.88 7.34 2.03
CA GLU A 82 -6.72 7.56 2.89
C GLU A 82 -5.67 6.46 2.72
N PHE A 83 -6.09 5.20 2.67
CA PHE A 83 -5.22 4.04 2.49
C PHE A 83 -4.42 4.16 1.19
N LYS A 84 -5.10 4.40 0.07
CA LYS A 84 -4.45 4.54 -1.23
C LYS A 84 -3.48 5.72 -1.25
N ALA A 85 -3.86 6.87 -0.69
CA ALA A 85 -3.00 8.05 -0.64
C ALA A 85 -1.74 7.81 0.21
N LYS A 86 -1.89 7.25 1.42
CA LYS A 86 -0.76 6.94 2.31
C LYS A 86 0.20 5.93 1.69
N LEU A 87 -0.36 4.86 1.10
CA LEU A 87 0.44 3.82 0.45
C LEU A 87 1.22 4.39 -0.74
N PHE A 88 0.58 5.24 -1.55
CA PHE A 88 1.24 5.90 -2.67
C PHE A 88 2.43 6.75 -2.22
N CYS A 89 2.22 7.63 -1.24
CA CYS A 89 3.29 8.48 -0.72
C CYS A 89 4.46 7.65 -0.17
N PHE A 90 4.15 6.61 0.61
CA PHE A 90 5.16 5.73 1.18
C PHE A 90 6.01 5.03 0.11
N ILE A 91 5.37 4.46 -0.91
CA ILE A 91 6.12 3.76 -1.98
C ILE A 91 6.99 4.74 -2.75
N CYS A 92 6.49 5.93 -3.09
CA CYS A 92 7.29 6.94 -3.77
C CYS A 92 8.52 7.37 -2.94
N GLU A 93 8.35 7.53 -1.63
CA GLU A 93 9.45 7.86 -0.71
C GLU A 93 10.51 6.74 -0.68
N GLU A 94 10.07 5.49 -0.51
CA GLU A 94 10.97 4.30 -0.55
C GLU A 94 11.71 4.17 -1.88
N MET A 95 11.10 4.65 -2.97
CA MET A 95 11.68 4.63 -4.32
C MET A 95 12.51 5.88 -4.66
N GLY A 96 12.60 6.86 -3.75
CA GLY A 96 13.29 8.13 -4.01
C GLY A 96 12.63 9.01 -5.07
N ILE A 97 11.33 8.82 -5.33
CA ILE A 97 10.55 9.59 -6.28
C ILE A 97 10.06 10.87 -5.59
N ASP A 98 10.50 12.03 -6.07
CA ASP A 98 10.00 13.31 -5.58
C ASP A 98 8.53 13.48 -5.98
N ILE A 99 7.62 13.52 -5.01
CA ILE A 99 6.18 13.71 -5.26
C ILE A 99 5.72 15.16 -5.09
N LYS A 100 6.63 16.11 -4.78
CA LYS A 100 6.28 17.53 -4.60
C LYS A 100 5.65 18.15 -5.84
N TYR A 101 5.93 17.62 -7.04
CA TYR A 101 5.31 18.09 -8.27
C TYR A 101 3.89 17.54 -8.51
N LEU A 102 3.48 16.46 -7.84
CA LEU A 102 2.14 15.87 -7.99
C LEU A 102 1.09 16.53 -7.06
N ILE A 103 1.52 17.16 -5.97
CA ILE A 103 0.62 17.84 -5.01
C ILE A 103 0.16 19.22 -5.54
N ASN A 104 0.84 19.77 -6.54
CA ASN A 104 0.59 21.12 -7.09
C ASN A 104 -0.14 21.12 -8.46
N LYS A 105 -0.84 20.04 -8.82
CA LYS A 105 -1.62 19.94 -10.06
C LYS A 105 -3.08 19.66 -9.76
#